data_AF-A0A0J6WXE0-F1
#
_entry.id   AF-A0A0J6WXE0-F1
#
_cell.length_a   1.000
_cell.length_b   1.000
_cell.length_c   1.000
_cell.angle_alpha   90.00
_cell.angle_beta   90.00
_cell.angle_gamma   90.00
#
_symmetry.space_group_name_H-M   'P 1'
#
loop_
_entity.id
_entity.type
_entity.pdbx_description
1 polymer ?
#
loop_
_entity_poly.entity_id
_entity_poly.type
_entity_poly.pdbx_seq_one_letter_code
_entity_poly.pdbx_strand_id
1 'polypeptide(L)'
;MDLRKLYKKNEFTMYSPQADTRLTPGARQFLIDRRISFEACRAGKKKGSASDRRCTADTAEKATEINPPTDWLLLKLLRYMEHTESLVLLAASQFYGNTEFTFSEELVALSKWIHQACKLCQQKKSAPHVTFWGCTAAELHARAAGTACEWCWESMPKDEKERKNILWLYHVQTAIRNAEPLLLEVKYHEHSVKTWCDEVSELFQSLDDILCIMMEKCLRGLI
;
A
#
# COMPACT_ATOMS: atom_id res chain seq x y z
N MET A 1 -0.79 -35.73 -5.71
CA MET A 1 -1.11 -34.90 -6.89
C MET A 1 -0.34 -35.44 -8.09
N ASP A 2 -0.98 -35.62 -9.24
CA ASP A 2 -0.32 -36.12 -10.46
C ASP A 2 0.38 -34.94 -11.18
N LEU A 3 1.71 -34.90 -11.07
CA LEU A 3 2.56 -33.87 -11.66
C LEU A 3 2.36 -33.75 -13.18
N ARG A 4 1.93 -34.82 -13.87
CA ARG A 4 1.62 -34.79 -15.31
C ARG A 4 0.39 -33.92 -15.62
N LYS A 5 -0.58 -33.86 -14.71
CA LYS A 5 -1.77 -33.00 -14.87
C LYS A 5 -1.44 -31.53 -14.66
N LEU A 6 -0.55 -31.23 -13.72
CA LEU A 6 -0.02 -29.87 -13.49
C LEU A 6 0.81 -29.38 -14.68
N TYR A 7 1.66 -30.24 -15.25
CA TYR A 7 2.49 -29.90 -16.41
C TYR A 7 1.67 -29.65 -17.69
N LYS A 8 0.52 -30.34 -17.86
CA LYS A 8 -0.41 -30.07 -18.97
C LYS A 8 -1.20 -28.76 -18.80
N LYS A 9 -1.32 -28.24 -17.58
CA LYS A 9 -2.12 -27.04 -17.29
C LYS A 9 -1.37 -25.75 -17.61
N ASN A 10 -0.04 -25.76 -17.46
CA ASN A 10 0.84 -24.64 -17.75
C ASN A 10 1.90 -25.09 -18.77
N GLU A 11 1.57 -25.04 -20.06
CA GLU A 11 2.54 -25.37 -21.11
C GLU A 11 3.72 -24.40 -21.05
N PHE A 12 4.94 -24.93 -21.22
CA PHE A 12 6.15 -24.12 -21.28
C PHE A 12 6.18 -23.37 -22.61
N THR A 13 5.55 -22.19 -22.67
CA THR A 13 5.44 -21.37 -23.88
C THR A 13 6.66 -20.48 -24.10
N MET A 14 7.46 -20.24 -23.07
CA MET A 14 8.61 -19.34 -23.13
C MET A 14 9.82 -19.90 -22.39
N TYR A 15 10.98 -19.89 -23.04
CA TYR A 15 12.26 -20.23 -22.44
C TYR A 15 13.23 -19.05 -22.59
N SER A 16 13.69 -18.50 -21.46
CA SER A 16 14.70 -17.43 -21.43
C SER A 16 16.03 -17.99 -20.94
N PRO A 17 17.00 -18.26 -21.83
CA PRO A 17 18.34 -18.65 -21.40
C PRO A 17 19.04 -17.48 -20.67
N GLN A 18 19.84 -17.77 -19.65
CA GLN A 18 20.69 -16.76 -19.02
C GLN A 18 21.63 -16.14 -20.06
N ALA A 19 21.97 -14.86 -19.88
CA ALA A 19 22.59 -13.98 -20.88
C ALA A 19 23.86 -14.53 -21.58
N ASP A 20 24.56 -15.49 -20.98
CA ASP A 20 25.78 -16.10 -21.53
C ASP A 20 25.64 -17.57 -21.97
N THR A 21 24.42 -18.11 -21.96
CA THR A 21 24.16 -19.52 -22.29
C THR A 21 23.97 -19.70 -23.79
N ARG A 22 24.89 -20.39 -24.46
CA ARG A 22 24.73 -20.76 -25.87
C ARG A 22 23.85 -22.00 -26.01
N LEU A 23 22.70 -21.84 -26.65
CA LEU A 23 21.86 -22.95 -27.09
C LEU A 23 22.61 -23.80 -28.13
N THR A 24 22.74 -25.10 -27.85
CA THR A 24 23.22 -26.06 -28.85
C THR A 24 22.23 -26.16 -30.02
N PRO A 25 22.68 -26.55 -31.23
CA PRO A 25 21.76 -26.70 -32.37
C PRO A 25 20.59 -27.65 -32.09
N GLY A 26 20.83 -28.75 -31.38
CA GLY A 26 19.78 -29.70 -30.99
C GLY A 26 18.76 -29.10 -30.01
N ALA A 27 19.22 -28.34 -29.01
CA ALA A 27 18.32 -27.66 -28.08
C ALA A 27 17.45 -26.59 -28.77
N ARG A 28 18.04 -25.87 -29.73
CA ARG A 28 17.32 -24.90 -30.56
C ARG A 28 16.21 -25.57 -31.37
N GLN A 29 16.52 -26.69 -32.02
CA GLN A 29 15.54 -27.43 -32.82
C GLN A 29 14.40 -27.97 -31.94
N PHE A 30 14.73 -28.52 -30.76
CA PHE A 30 13.73 -29.01 -29.81
C PHE A 30 12.72 -27.93 -29.39
N LEU A 31 13.18 -26.70 -29.14
CA LEU A 31 12.31 -25.58 -28.78
C LEU A 31 11.38 -25.19 -29.94
N ILE A 32 11.91 -25.18 -31.18
CA ILE A 32 11.13 -24.90 -32.40
C ILE A 32 10.05 -25.97 -32.61
N ASP A 33 10.43 -27.25 -32.54
CA ASP A 33 9.51 -28.38 -32.76
C ASP A 33 8.35 -28.37 -31.75
N ARG A 34 8.58 -27.84 -30.56
CA ARG A 34 7.60 -27.70 -29.48
C ARG A 34 6.89 -26.34 -29.45
N ARG A 35 7.15 -25.45 -30.42
CA ARG A 35 6.61 -24.07 -30.49
C ARG A 35 6.86 -23.25 -29.23
N ILE A 36 8.00 -23.47 -28.58
CA ILE A 36 8.42 -22.72 -27.40
C ILE A 36 9.21 -21.50 -27.87
N SER A 37 8.73 -20.30 -27.55
CA SER A 37 9.41 -19.05 -27.88
C SER A 37 10.68 -18.89 -27.04
N PHE A 38 11.79 -18.50 -27.68
CA PHE A 38 13.04 -18.22 -26.98
C PHE A 38 13.79 -17.05 -27.63
N GLU A 39 14.44 -16.24 -26.81
CA GLU A 39 15.24 -15.11 -27.26
C GLU A 39 16.63 -15.60 -27.69
N ALA A 40 16.97 -15.43 -28.97
CA ALA A 40 18.28 -15.80 -29.47
C ALA A 40 19.32 -14.76 -29.06
N CYS A 41 20.22 -15.09 -28.13
CA CYS A 41 21.41 -14.29 -27.83
C CYS A 41 22.21 -14.06 -29.14
N ARG A 42 22.22 -12.80 -29.61
CA ARG A 42 22.96 -12.38 -30.80
C ARG A 42 24.45 -12.38 -30.51
N ALA A 43 25.14 -13.49 -30.80
CA ALA A 43 26.58 -13.49 -30.98
C ALA A 43 26.88 -12.96 -32.40
N GLY A 44 27.53 -11.79 -32.48
CA GLY A 44 27.69 -11.05 -33.72
C GLY A 44 28.51 -11.74 -34.81
N LYS A 45 28.14 -11.46 -36.06
CA LYS A 45 29.05 -11.28 -37.20
C LYS A 45 28.33 -10.43 -38.27
N LYS A 46 28.83 -9.21 -38.49
CA LYS A 46 28.47 -8.35 -39.64
C LYS A 46 28.97 -9.01 -40.93
N LYS A 47 28.12 -9.06 -41.97
CA LYS A 47 28.45 -8.64 -43.35
C LYS A 47 27.24 -8.79 -44.29
N GLY A 48 26.79 -7.65 -44.84
CA GLY A 48 26.51 -7.48 -46.26
C GLY A 48 25.13 -7.86 -46.83
N SER A 49 24.51 -6.85 -47.45
CA SER A 49 23.67 -6.88 -48.65
C SER A 49 22.16 -6.66 -48.48
N ALA A 50 21.68 -5.74 -49.33
CA ALA A 50 20.36 -5.15 -49.41
C ALA A 50 19.27 -6.11 -49.94
N SER A 51 18.04 -5.97 -49.44
CA SER A 51 16.92 -5.36 -50.18
C SER A 51 15.56 -5.65 -49.50
N ASP A 52 14.73 -4.62 -49.55
CA ASP A 52 13.28 -4.64 -49.73
C ASP A 52 12.29 -4.84 -48.55
N ARG A 53 11.35 -3.88 -48.51
CA ARG A 53 10.00 -3.84 -47.92
C ARG A 53 9.76 -3.72 -46.40
N ARG A 54 9.47 -2.45 -46.07
CA ARG A 54 8.31 -1.91 -45.33
C ARG A 54 8.20 -2.08 -43.80
N CYS A 55 7.65 -0.99 -43.25
CA CYS A 55 6.97 -0.81 -41.97
C CYS A 55 7.86 -0.37 -40.79
N THR A 56 7.92 0.95 -40.68
CA THR A 56 8.03 1.76 -39.46
C THR A 56 7.56 1.06 -38.18
N ALA A 57 8.43 1.05 -37.17
CA ALA A 57 8.07 1.28 -35.78
C ALA A 57 9.35 1.61 -35.01
N ASP A 58 9.57 2.90 -34.79
CA ASP A 58 10.36 3.40 -33.68
C ASP A 58 9.76 2.84 -32.39
N THR A 59 10.40 1.86 -31.77
CA THR A 59 10.42 1.76 -30.31
C THR A 59 11.57 0.87 -29.89
N ALA A 60 12.66 1.51 -29.48
CA ALA A 60 13.66 0.87 -28.63
C ALA A 60 13.00 0.59 -27.27
N GLU A 61 12.32 -0.55 -27.15
CA GLU A 61 11.87 -1.06 -25.86
C GLU A 61 13.09 -1.55 -25.07
N LYS A 62 13.59 -0.63 -24.24
CA LYS A 62 14.28 -0.97 -22.99
C LYS A 62 13.50 -2.09 -22.31
N ALA A 63 14.22 -3.12 -21.89
CA ALA A 63 13.73 -4.17 -21.00
C ALA A 63 12.90 -3.53 -19.88
N THR A 64 11.59 -3.74 -19.95
CA THR A 64 10.64 -3.32 -18.93
C THR A 64 10.78 -4.31 -17.78
N GLU A 65 11.50 -3.89 -16.74
CA GLU A 65 11.07 -4.21 -15.39
C GLU A 65 9.55 -4.01 -15.37
N ILE A 66 8.79 -5.05 -15.02
CA ILE A 66 7.34 -4.95 -14.82
C ILE A 66 7.17 -4.17 -13.51
N ASN A 67 7.52 -2.88 -13.54
CA ASN A 67 7.14 -1.91 -12.56
C ASN A 67 5.60 -1.89 -12.63
N PRO A 68 4.88 -2.19 -11.54
CA PRO A 68 3.44 -1.95 -11.55
C PRO A 68 3.24 -0.48 -11.94
N PRO A 69 2.29 -0.17 -12.84
CA PRO A 69 2.04 1.21 -13.20
C PRO A 69 1.76 1.95 -11.89
N THR A 70 2.47 3.05 -11.64
CA THR A 70 2.42 3.79 -10.37
C THR A 70 0.99 4.13 -9.94
N ASP A 71 0.10 4.33 -10.91
CA ASP A 71 -1.34 4.52 -10.71
C ASP A 71 -2.00 3.36 -9.92
N TRP A 72 -1.55 2.12 -10.10
CA TRP A 72 -2.00 0.96 -9.33
C TRP A 72 -1.55 1.00 -7.86
N LEU A 73 -0.29 1.38 -7.59
CA LEU A 73 0.21 1.46 -6.21
C LEU A 73 -0.51 2.58 -5.44
N LEU A 74 -0.70 3.73 -6.09
CA LEU A 74 -1.50 4.81 -5.54
C LEU A 74 -2.96 4.37 -5.31
N LEU A 75 -3.56 3.67 -6.28
CA LEU A 75 -4.90 3.11 -6.12
C LEU A 75 -4.97 2.13 -4.95
N LYS A 76 -4.00 1.24 -4.79
CA LYS A 76 -3.90 0.28 -3.67
C LYS A 76 -3.88 1.01 -2.34
N LEU A 77 -3.05 2.05 -2.20
CA LEU A 77 -3.01 2.89 -1.01
C LEU A 77 -4.35 3.58 -0.74
N LEU A 78 -4.95 4.18 -1.77
CA LEU A 78 -6.25 4.85 -1.65
C LEU A 78 -7.37 3.90 -1.21
N ARG A 79 -7.45 2.70 -1.80
CA ARG A 79 -8.42 1.67 -1.38
C ARG A 79 -8.19 1.21 0.04
N TYR A 80 -6.93 1.12 0.45
CA TYR A 80 -6.59 0.79 1.82
C TYR A 80 -7.05 1.89 2.80
N MET A 81 -6.86 3.15 2.45
CA MET A 81 -7.33 4.27 3.27
C MET A 81 -8.86 4.37 3.33
N GLU A 82 -9.58 4.10 2.24
CA GLU A 82 -11.05 3.97 2.24
C GLU A 82 -11.51 2.84 3.18
N HIS A 83 -10.77 1.72 3.21
CA HIS A 83 -11.04 0.65 4.17
C HIS A 83 -10.81 1.13 5.62
N THR A 84 -9.71 1.81 5.90
CA THR A 84 -9.44 2.40 7.23
C THR A 84 -10.51 3.40 7.65
N GLU A 85 -10.97 4.27 6.74
CA GLU A 85 -12.09 5.19 6.99
C GLU A 85 -13.35 4.43 7.41
N SER A 86 -13.67 3.32 6.74
CA SER A 86 -14.82 2.48 7.11
C SER A 86 -14.67 1.87 8.52
N LEU A 87 -13.46 1.47 8.91
CA LEU A 87 -13.19 0.96 10.26
C LEU A 87 -13.39 2.05 11.33
N VAL A 88 -12.99 3.29 11.05
CA VAL A 88 -13.23 4.42 11.94
C VAL A 88 -14.73 4.65 12.16
N LEU A 89 -15.53 4.57 11.09
CA LEU A 89 -16.99 4.72 11.20
C LEU A 89 -17.65 3.56 11.98
N LEU A 90 -17.15 2.34 11.81
CA LEU A 90 -17.61 1.20 12.61
C LEU A 90 -17.26 1.38 14.09
N ALA A 91 -16.04 1.85 14.39
CA ALA A 91 -15.65 2.23 15.75
C ALA A 91 -16.58 3.33 16.28
N ALA A 92 -16.85 4.40 15.53
CA ALA A 92 -17.77 5.46 15.94
C ALA A 92 -19.16 4.91 16.30
N SER A 93 -19.71 4.01 15.47
CA SER A 93 -20.99 3.35 15.75
C SER A 93 -20.96 2.51 17.02
N GLN A 94 -19.85 1.84 17.32
CA GLN A 94 -19.69 1.09 18.57
C GLN A 94 -19.74 2.01 19.79
N PHE A 95 -18.98 3.11 19.76
CA PHE A 95 -18.94 4.11 20.83
C PHE A 95 -20.32 4.76 21.03
N TYR A 96 -21.04 5.04 19.94
CA TYR A 96 -22.41 5.55 20.00
C TYR A 96 -23.36 4.57 20.69
N GLY A 97 -23.34 3.29 20.31
CA GLY A 97 -24.16 2.25 20.95
C GLY A 97 -23.82 2.06 22.43
N ASN A 98 -22.59 2.41 22.79
CA ASN A 98 -22.05 2.43 24.14
C ASN A 98 -22.35 3.74 24.90
N THR A 99 -23.18 4.65 24.36
CA THR A 99 -23.53 5.96 24.93
C THR A 99 -22.36 6.93 25.13
N GLU A 100 -21.26 6.72 24.40
CA GLU A 100 -20.04 7.55 24.45
C GLU A 100 -20.07 8.52 23.27
N PHE A 101 -21.06 9.42 23.30
CA PHE A 101 -21.40 10.28 22.16
C PHE A 101 -20.25 11.20 21.76
N THR A 102 -19.53 11.78 22.72
CA THR A 102 -18.37 12.64 22.46
C THR A 102 -17.30 11.90 21.66
N PHE A 103 -16.95 10.67 22.06
CA PHE A 103 -15.98 9.85 21.33
C PHE A 103 -16.48 9.44 19.94
N SER A 104 -17.77 9.10 19.83
CA SER A 104 -18.37 8.82 18.53
C SER A 104 -18.25 10.03 17.60
N GLU A 105 -18.50 11.24 18.09
CA GLU A 105 -18.37 12.47 17.30
C GLU A 105 -16.92 12.76 16.92
N GLU A 106 -15.97 12.54 17.83
CA GLU A 106 -14.53 12.65 17.56
C GLU A 106 -14.10 11.67 16.45
N LEU A 107 -14.55 10.41 16.50
CA LEU A 107 -14.27 9.40 15.46
C LEU A 107 -14.95 9.77 14.12
N VAL A 108 -16.16 10.31 14.14
CA VAL A 108 -16.81 10.82 12.91
C VAL A 108 -16.02 11.98 12.32
N ALA A 109 -15.52 12.91 13.15
CA ALA A 109 -14.64 13.99 12.68
C ALA A 109 -13.34 13.43 12.08
N LEU A 110 -12.75 12.41 12.70
CA LEU A 110 -11.56 11.73 12.20
C LEU A 110 -11.81 11.09 10.82
N SER A 111 -12.95 10.40 10.64
CA SER A 111 -13.33 9.81 9.35
C SER A 111 -13.45 10.85 8.25
N LYS A 112 -14.07 12.01 8.52
CA LYS A 112 -14.19 13.12 7.56
C LYS A 112 -12.83 13.66 7.17
N TRP A 113 -11.90 13.71 8.11
CA TRP A 113 -10.54 14.16 7.84
C TRP A 113 -9.78 13.17 6.95
N ILE A 114 -9.84 11.87 7.24
CA ILE A 114 -9.27 10.81 6.38
C ILE A 114 -9.87 10.89 4.97
N HIS A 115 -11.19 11.04 4.88
CA HIS A 115 -11.89 11.16 3.60
C HIS A 115 -11.37 12.34 2.76
N GLN A 116 -11.24 13.51 3.40
CA GLN A 116 -10.71 14.71 2.74
C GLN A 116 -9.27 14.53 2.27
N ALA A 117 -8.42 13.89 3.09
CA ALA A 117 -7.06 13.55 2.73
C ALA A 117 -7.02 12.63 1.50
N CYS A 118 -7.81 11.56 1.49
CA CYS A 118 -7.91 10.65 0.35
C CYS A 118 -8.35 11.36 -0.93
N LYS A 119 -9.34 12.25 -0.83
CA LYS A 119 -9.84 13.04 -1.95
C LYS A 119 -8.78 13.99 -2.52
N LEU A 120 -7.98 14.63 -1.66
CA LEU A 120 -6.88 15.49 -2.09
C LEU A 120 -5.77 14.68 -2.76
N CYS A 121 -5.46 13.50 -2.22
CA CYS A 121 -4.51 12.55 -2.79
C CYS A 121 -4.94 12.08 -4.19
N GLN A 122 -6.21 11.72 -4.38
CA GLN A 122 -6.77 11.38 -5.70
C GLN A 122 -6.62 12.51 -6.72
N GLN A 123 -6.70 13.77 -6.26
CA GLN A 123 -6.56 14.95 -7.10
C GLN A 123 -5.10 15.36 -7.33
N LYS A 124 -4.12 14.61 -6.80
CA LYS A 124 -2.69 14.93 -6.81
C LYS A 124 -2.41 16.35 -6.26
N LYS A 125 -3.19 16.76 -5.26
CA LYS A 125 -2.98 18.01 -4.52
C LYS A 125 -2.21 17.72 -3.24
N SER A 126 -1.62 18.77 -2.67
CA SER A 126 -0.97 18.70 -1.36
C SER A 126 -1.95 18.18 -0.30
N ALA A 127 -1.44 17.39 0.63
CA ALA A 127 -2.22 16.85 1.72
C ALA A 127 -2.77 18.00 2.59
N PRO A 128 -3.93 17.82 3.24
CA PRO A 128 -4.47 18.85 4.11
C PRO A 128 -3.53 19.03 5.31
N HIS A 129 -3.33 20.28 5.74
CA HIS A 129 -2.67 20.55 7.01
C HIS A 129 -3.42 19.86 8.15
N VAL A 130 -2.67 19.25 9.07
CA VAL A 130 -3.23 18.55 10.22
C VAL A 130 -3.78 19.57 11.22
N THR A 131 -5.10 19.59 11.37
CA THR A 131 -5.78 20.35 12.42
C THR A 131 -6.90 19.50 13.03
N PHE A 132 -6.60 18.80 14.12
CA PHE A 132 -7.58 17.98 14.86
C PHE A 132 -7.62 18.43 16.32
N TRP A 133 -8.82 18.56 16.90
CA TRP A 133 -9.03 19.22 18.19
C TRP A 133 -8.45 20.65 18.28
N GLY A 134 -8.26 21.33 17.15
CA GLY A 134 -7.58 22.63 17.10
C GLY A 134 -6.07 22.57 17.33
N CYS A 135 -5.48 21.37 17.41
CA CYS A 135 -4.05 21.14 17.52
C CYS A 135 -3.40 20.92 16.15
N THR A 136 -2.17 21.41 16.01
CA THR A 136 -1.24 21.11 14.91
C THR A 136 -0.65 19.70 15.05
N ALA A 137 -0.02 19.18 13.99
CA ALA A 137 0.68 17.89 14.04
C ALA A 137 1.74 17.84 15.17
N ALA A 138 2.53 18.89 15.33
CA ALA A 138 3.55 18.96 16.37
C ALA A 138 2.97 18.91 17.80
N GLU A 139 1.85 19.60 18.03
CA GLU A 139 1.15 19.59 19.32
C GLU A 139 0.52 18.22 19.62
N LEU A 140 -0.08 17.58 18.60
CA LEU A 140 -0.60 16.22 18.72
C LEU A 140 0.52 15.24 19.07
N HIS A 141 1.66 15.33 18.37
CA HIS A 141 2.80 14.47 18.62
C HIS A 141 3.39 14.65 20.02
N ALA A 142 3.58 15.89 20.47
CA ALA A 142 4.05 16.17 21.82
C ALA A 142 3.09 15.61 22.89
N ARG A 143 1.77 15.72 22.65
CA ARG A 143 0.76 15.17 23.54
C ARG A 143 0.76 13.65 23.54
N ALA A 144 0.87 13.01 22.37
CA ALA A 144 0.97 11.56 22.20
C ALA A 144 2.22 11.01 22.90
N ALA A 145 3.38 11.66 22.75
CA ALA A 145 4.62 11.27 23.42
C ALA A 145 4.53 11.37 24.95
N GLY A 146 3.69 12.28 25.47
CA GLY A 146 3.40 12.39 26.90
C GLY A 146 2.38 11.36 27.42
N THR A 147 1.71 10.62 26.53
CA THR A 147 0.79 9.56 26.94
C THR A 147 1.58 8.35 27.44
N ALA A 148 1.26 7.87 28.63
CA ALA A 148 1.93 6.70 29.22
C ALA A 148 1.40 5.37 28.64
N CYS A 149 0.68 5.44 27.52
CA CYS A 149 -0.11 4.34 26.98
C CYS A 149 0.74 3.46 26.06
N GLU A 150 1.60 2.64 26.65
CA GLU A 150 2.03 1.40 26.00
C GLU A 150 0.86 0.41 26.10
N TRP A 151 -0.05 0.44 25.14
CA TRP A 151 -1.10 -0.57 25.06
C TRP A 151 -0.43 -1.96 25.12
N CYS A 152 -0.87 -2.77 26.08
CA CYS A 152 -0.37 -4.12 26.28
C CYS A 152 -1.54 -5.03 26.66
N TRP A 153 -1.39 -6.34 26.44
CA TRP A 153 -2.46 -7.28 26.77
C TRP A 153 -2.80 -7.28 28.26
N GLU A 154 -1.84 -6.92 29.10
CA GLU A 154 -1.95 -6.83 30.55
C GLU A 154 -2.77 -5.61 31.00
N SER A 155 -2.84 -4.54 30.20
CA SER A 155 -3.61 -3.33 30.48
C SER A 155 -5.05 -3.38 29.94
N MET A 156 -5.48 -4.52 29.41
CA MET A 156 -6.80 -4.67 28.83
C MET A 156 -7.91 -4.48 29.89
N PRO A 157 -8.94 -3.66 29.62
CA PRO A 157 -10.06 -3.50 30.53
C PRO A 157 -10.78 -4.82 30.84
N LYS A 158 -11.19 -4.98 32.11
CA LYS A 158 -11.99 -6.12 32.56
C LYS A 158 -13.43 -6.01 32.08
N ASP A 159 -13.97 -4.80 32.10
CA ASP A 159 -15.29 -4.51 31.59
C ASP A 159 -15.37 -4.82 30.08
N GLU A 160 -16.45 -5.47 29.66
CA GLU A 160 -16.59 -5.92 28.28
C GLU A 160 -16.77 -4.76 27.30
N LYS A 161 -17.47 -3.72 27.72
CA LYS A 161 -17.77 -2.54 26.91
C LYS A 161 -16.48 -1.75 26.67
N GLU A 162 -15.74 -1.45 27.73
CA GLU A 162 -14.44 -0.77 27.65
C GLU A 162 -13.42 -1.57 26.83
N ARG A 163 -13.37 -2.89 27.02
CA ARG A 163 -12.50 -3.79 26.24
C ARG A 163 -12.82 -3.72 24.75
N LYS A 164 -14.09 -3.78 24.37
CA LYS A 164 -14.52 -3.67 22.96
C LYS A 164 -14.11 -2.33 22.35
N ASN A 165 -14.29 -1.23 23.09
CA ASN A 165 -13.89 0.10 22.65
C ASN A 165 -12.38 0.19 22.36
N ILE A 166 -11.54 -0.28 23.29
CA ILE A 166 -10.09 -0.30 23.10
C ILE A 166 -9.69 -1.17 21.90
N LEU A 167 -10.31 -2.34 21.73
CA LEU A 167 -10.03 -3.22 20.60
C LEU A 167 -10.38 -2.58 19.25
N TRP A 168 -11.49 -1.82 19.18
CA TRP A 168 -11.83 -1.06 17.97
C TRP A 168 -10.82 0.03 17.65
N LEU A 169 -10.42 0.82 18.65
CA LEU A 169 -9.39 1.86 18.47
C LEU A 169 -8.04 1.25 18.04
N TYR A 170 -7.63 0.15 18.68
CA TYR A 170 -6.43 -0.57 18.32
C TYR A 170 -6.51 -1.18 16.91
N HIS A 171 -7.67 -1.68 16.50
CA HIS A 171 -7.87 -2.21 15.16
C HIS A 171 -7.73 -1.12 14.10
N VAL A 172 -8.29 0.07 14.35
CA VAL A 172 -8.09 1.24 13.49
C VAL A 172 -6.62 1.65 13.45
N GLN A 173 -5.95 1.72 14.60
CA GLN A 173 -4.55 2.12 14.70
C GLN A 173 -3.63 1.19 13.91
N THR A 174 -3.82 -0.12 14.06
CA THR A 174 -3.06 -1.13 13.31
C THR A 174 -3.34 -1.05 11.81
N ALA A 175 -4.56 -0.71 11.39
CA ALA A 175 -4.85 -0.44 9.99
C ALA A 175 -4.03 0.75 9.48
N ILE A 176 -4.02 1.88 10.20
CA ILE A 176 -3.24 3.07 9.80
C ILE A 176 -1.74 2.74 9.68
N ARG A 177 -1.17 2.03 10.65
CA ARG A 177 0.24 1.59 10.60
C ARG A 177 0.54 0.67 9.42
N ASN A 178 -0.41 -0.18 9.03
CA ASN A 178 -0.28 -1.05 7.87
C ASN A 178 -0.37 -0.29 6.52
N ALA A 179 -0.82 0.97 6.52
CA ALA A 179 -0.78 1.82 5.32
C ALA A 179 0.63 2.38 5.04
N GLU A 180 1.50 2.48 6.06
CA GLU A 180 2.83 3.05 5.91
C GLU A 180 3.74 2.27 4.95
N PRO A 181 3.81 0.91 4.99
CA PRO A 181 4.54 0.15 3.97
C PRO A 181 4.03 0.39 2.55
N LEU A 182 2.73 0.58 2.37
CA LEU A 182 2.12 0.87 1.06
C LEU A 182 2.56 2.25 0.54
N LEU A 183 2.68 3.23 1.43
CA LEU A 183 3.18 4.56 1.09
C LEU A 183 4.67 4.52 0.72
N LEU A 184 5.47 3.72 1.43
CA LEU A 184 6.88 3.51 1.09
C LEU A 184 7.06 2.84 -0.29
N GLU A 185 6.21 1.88 -0.64
CA GLU A 185 6.16 1.28 -1.98
C GLU A 185 5.92 2.37 -3.05
N VAL A 186 4.95 3.27 -2.84
CA VAL A 186 4.67 4.39 -3.75
C VAL A 186 5.88 5.32 -3.88
N LYS A 187 6.48 5.72 -2.75
CA LYS A 187 7.64 6.61 -2.70
C LYS A 187 8.87 6.03 -3.41
N TYR A 188 9.05 4.72 -3.34
CA TYR A 188 10.17 4.01 -3.98
C TYR A 188 10.03 4.03 -5.51
N HIS A 189 8.82 3.79 -6.04
CA HIS A 189 8.59 3.68 -7.48
C HIS A 189 8.34 5.03 -8.19
N GLU A 190 8.02 6.10 -7.45
CA GLU A 190 7.78 7.42 -8.05
C GLU A 190 8.43 8.56 -7.25
N HIS A 191 9.64 8.95 -7.66
CA HIS A 191 10.36 10.05 -7.01
C HIS A 191 9.69 11.43 -7.16
N SER A 192 8.84 11.62 -8.18
CA SER A 192 8.06 12.86 -8.37
C SER A 192 7.04 13.11 -7.26
N VAL A 193 6.62 12.07 -6.53
CA VAL A 193 5.67 12.20 -5.42
C VAL A 193 6.35 12.17 -4.06
N LYS A 194 7.67 12.35 -3.98
CA LYS A 194 8.43 12.30 -2.72
C LYS A 194 7.87 13.27 -1.67
N THR A 195 7.69 14.53 -2.03
CA THR A 195 7.15 15.57 -1.13
C THR A 195 5.73 15.23 -0.68
N TRP A 196 4.88 14.76 -1.60
CA TRP A 196 3.53 14.30 -1.26
C TRP A 196 3.55 13.08 -0.33
N CYS A 197 4.46 12.12 -0.55
CA CYS A 197 4.60 10.97 0.35
C CYS A 197 5.03 11.42 1.75
N ASP A 198 5.91 12.41 1.86
CA ASP A 198 6.31 12.96 3.16
C ASP A 198 5.12 13.63 3.88
N GLU A 199 4.26 14.35 3.15
CA GLU A 199 3.02 14.94 3.69
C GLU A 199 2.01 13.86 4.15
N VAL A 200 1.86 12.77 3.40
CA VAL A 200 0.98 11.64 3.78
C VAL A 200 1.55 10.86 4.97
N SER A 201 2.88 10.74 5.07
CA SER A 201 3.53 10.16 6.25
C SER A 201 3.25 10.97 7.51
N GLU A 202 3.32 12.30 7.45
CA GLU A 202 2.96 13.17 8.58
C GLU A 202 1.47 13.01 8.96
N LEU A 203 0.60 12.82 7.97
CA LEU A 203 -0.81 12.53 8.19
C LEU A 203 -1.01 11.18 8.92
N PHE A 204 -0.31 10.12 8.51
CA PHE A 204 -0.38 8.82 9.17
C PHE A 204 0.14 8.89 10.61
N GLN A 205 1.23 9.61 10.84
CA GLN A 205 1.74 9.82 12.19
C GLN A 205 0.72 10.56 13.06
N SER A 206 0.11 11.61 12.52
CA SER A 206 -0.90 12.40 13.24
C SER A 206 -2.15 11.58 13.56
N LEU A 207 -2.58 10.69 12.65
CA LEU A 207 -3.65 9.73 12.90
C LEU A 207 -3.30 8.76 14.03
N ASP A 208 -2.07 8.23 14.03
CA ASP A 208 -1.57 7.34 15.09
C ASP A 208 -1.56 8.05 16.45
N ASP A 209 -1.07 9.29 16.49
CA ASP A 209 -1.00 10.15 17.68
C ASP A 209 -2.41 10.42 18.25
N ILE A 210 -3.38 10.76 17.39
CA ILE A 210 -4.78 10.96 17.79
C ILE A 210 -5.33 9.68 18.44
N LEU A 211 -5.12 8.52 17.80
CA LEU A 211 -5.62 7.25 18.33
C LEU A 211 -4.95 6.85 19.64
N CYS A 212 -3.65 7.09 19.80
CA CYS A 212 -2.95 6.93 21.08
C CYS A 212 -3.62 7.75 22.18
N ILE A 213 -3.90 9.03 21.91
CA ILE A 213 -4.57 9.91 22.88
C ILE A 213 -5.99 9.43 23.20
N MET A 214 -6.76 9.00 22.19
CA MET A 214 -8.12 8.46 22.39
C MET A 214 -8.11 7.17 23.21
N MET A 215 -7.18 6.26 22.94
CA MET A 215 -7.00 5.02 23.69
C MET A 215 -6.62 5.30 25.15
N GLU A 216 -5.72 6.25 25.40
CA GLU A 216 -5.37 6.63 26.76
C GLU A 216 -6.57 7.20 27.52
N LYS A 217 -7.35 8.10 26.91
CA LYS A 217 -8.59 8.62 27.51
C LYS A 217 -9.55 7.48 27.86
N CYS A 218 -9.69 6.48 26.99
CA CYS A 218 -10.52 5.30 27.24
C CYS A 218 -10.01 4.49 28.45
N LEU A 219 -8.70 4.19 28.49
CA LEU A 219 -8.09 3.41 29.58
C LEU A 219 -8.16 4.11 30.94
N ARG A 220 -8.12 5.45 30.95
CA ARG A 220 -8.23 6.25 32.19
C ARG A 220 -9.67 6.49 32.63
N GLY A 221 -10.67 5.99 31.89
CA GLY A 221 -12.09 6.26 32.17
C GLY A 221 -12.46 7.74 32.05
N LEU A 222 -11.73 8.50 31.21
CA LEU A 222 -12.00 9.92 30.94
C LEU A 222 -13.04 10.08 29.80
N ILE A 223 -14.04 9.20 29.80
CA ILE A 223 -15.05 9.05 28.75
C ILE A 223 -16.35 9.75 29.13
#